data_AF-V7PGR8-F1
#
_entry.id   AF-V7PGR8-F1
#
_cell.length_a   1.000
_cell.length_b   1.000
_cell.length_c   1.000
_cell.angle_alpha   90.00
_cell.angle_beta   90.00
_cell.angle_gamma   90.00
#
_symmetry.space_group_name_H-M   'P 1'
#
loop_
_entity.id
_entity.type
_entity.pdbx_description
1 polymer ?
#
loop_
_entity_poly.entity_id
_entity_poly.type
_entity_poly.pdbx_seq_one_letter_code
_entity_poly.pdbx_strand_id
1 'polypeptide(L)'
;MNISDSNKDGKDSKSDKSTSWVKWFNSRVISNFLVVVDNEYIEDSFNLYGLKNEIPNFNHLLSIITGDAPDDEHAKNSLEKDAICLYSLIHARFITTPKGLSLMKDKYIKGDFGHCSRVSCAQHNVLPIGLFDQVKIAKVHVYCPLCQEIYKIHDDKIYLDGAFFGTSFPHIFLQTYPYYSTLKTPSYCTSKIFGFSVYHNYTRTEYKIAKGEFGKISKDNFLKKNPKYLKKLKKEELQIKDA
;
A
#
# COMPACT_ATOMS: atom_id res chain seq x y z
N MET A 1 -45.32 -34.28 51.84
CA MET A 1 -44.88 -35.31 50.87
C MET A 1 -43.63 -34.80 50.20
N ASN A 2 -42.61 -35.65 50.21
CA ASN A 2 -41.24 -35.46 49.74
C ASN A 2 -41.13 -35.37 48.20
N ILE A 3 -39.97 -34.83 47.75
CA ILE A 3 -39.28 -35.01 46.43
C ILE A 3 -39.87 -34.14 45.28
N SER A 4 -39.13 -33.35 44.49
CA SER A 4 -37.69 -33.26 44.16
C SER A 4 -37.35 -31.91 43.52
N ASP A 5 -36.16 -31.40 43.86
CA ASP A 5 -35.38 -30.44 43.08
C ASP A 5 -35.14 -30.90 41.63
N SER A 6 -35.12 -29.96 40.70
CA SER A 6 -34.42 -30.08 39.42
C SER A 6 -34.08 -28.69 38.88
N ASN A 7 -32.95 -28.16 39.34
CA ASN A 7 -32.16 -27.16 38.63
C ASN A 7 -31.98 -27.61 37.17
N LYS A 8 -32.35 -26.75 36.22
CA LYS A 8 -31.80 -26.79 34.87
C LYS A 8 -31.23 -25.42 34.56
N ASP A 9 -29.95 -25.29 34.92
CA ASP A 9 -29.03 -24.31 34.38
C ASP A 9 -29.06 -24.41 32.84
N GLY A 10 -29.69 -23.42 32.22
CA GLY A 10 -29.51 -23.14 30.80
C GLY A 10 -28.10 -22.65 30.60
N LYS A 11 -27.15 -23.58 30.45
CA LYS A 11 -25.80 -23.29 29.97
C LYS A 11 -25.92 -22.59 28.62
N ASP A 12 -25.56 -21.31 28.62
CA ASP A 12 -25.11 -20.57 27.44
C ASP A 12 -23.99 -21.37 26.76
N SER A 13 -24.35 -22.23 25.81
CA SER A 13 -23.41 -22.72 24.81
C SER A 13 -23.26 -21.64 23.74
N LYS A 14 -22.55 -20.55 24.09
CA LYS A 14 -21.86 -19.75 23.08
C LYS A 14 -20.88 -20.70 22.40
N SER A 15 -21.20 -21.11 21.17
CA SER A 15 -20.21 -21.70 20.29
C SER A 15 -19.11 -20.64 20.11
N ASP A 16 -18.00 -20.77 20.84
CA ASP A 16 -16.77 -20.07 20.48
C ASP A 16 -16.41 -20.55 19.08
N LYS A 17 -16.83 -19.80 18.06
CA LYS A 17 -16.30 -19.96 16.72
C LYS A 17 -14.82 -19.63 16.85
N SER A 18 -13.98 -20.64 16.72
CA SER A 18 -12.54 -20.47 16.59
C SER A 18 -12.28 -19.34 15.58
N THR A 19 -11.44 -18.38 15.97
CA THR A 19 -11.07 -17.28 15.06
C THR A 19 -10.19 -17.88 13.98
N SER A 20 -10.43 -17.58 12.70
CA SER A 20 -9.57 -18.08 11.62
C SER A 20 -8.17 -17.46 11.69
N TRP A 21 -7.17 -18.17 11.20
CA TRP A 21 -5.78 -17.69 11.16
C TRP A 21 -5.66 -16.33 10.49
N VAL A 22 -6.35 -16.13 9.36
CA VAL A 22 -6.35 -14.86 8.61
C VAL A 22 -6.86 -13.70 9.47
N LYS A 23 -7.98 -13.89 10.18
CA LYS A 23 -8.57 -12.83 11.02
C LYS A 23 -7.68 -12.53 12.22
N TRP A 24 -7.15 -13.59 12.85
CA TRP A 24 -6.18 -13.46 13.94
C TRP A 24 -4.95 -12.68 13.49
N PHE A 25 -4.34 -13.04 12.36
CA PHE A 25 -3.16 -12.36 11.85
C PHE A 25 -3.44 -10.89 11.53
N ASN A 26 -4.57 -10.59 10.85
CA ASN A 26 -4.93 -9.21 10.48
C ASN A 26 -5.28 -8.30 11.67
N SER A 27 -5.56 -8.85 12.85
CA SER A 27 -5.76 -8.07 14.08
C SER A 27 -4.46 -7.56 14.71
N ARG A 28 -3.30 -8.02 14.23
CA ARG A 28 -2.00 -7.66 14.80
C ARG A 28 -1.50 -6.35 14.20
N VAL A 29 -0.74 -5.59 14.99
CA VAL A 29 -0.14 -4.31 14.53
C VAL A 29 0.78 -4.49 13.33
N ILE A 30 1.39 -5.67 13.20
CA ILE A 30 2.30 -5.99 12.10
C ILE A 30 1.59 -6.03 10.73
N SER A 31 0.26 -6.22 10.69
CA SER A 31 -0.52 -6.31 9.46
C SER A 31 -1.25 -5.01 9.10
N ASN A 32 -0.88 -3.87 9.70
CA ASN A 32 -1.63 -2.62 9.61
C ASN A 32 -2.01 -2.17 8.18
N PHE A 33 -1.20 -2.50 7.16
CA PHE A 33 -1.48 -2.14 5.78
C PHE A 33 -2.17 -3.24 4.96
N LEU A 34 -2.22 -4.47 5.46
CA LEU A 34 -2.88 -5.56 4.76
C LEU A 34 -4.41 -5.45 4.88
N VAL A 35 -5.09 -6.09 3.93
CA VAL A 35 -6.51 -6.42 4.02
C VAL A 35 -6.69 -7.91 4.27
N VAL A 36 -7.85 -8.27 4.81
CA VAL A 36 -8.29 -9.67 4.93
C VAL A 36 -8.56 -10.21 3.53
N VAL A 37 -7.79 -11.23 3.13
CA VAL A 37 -8.03 -11.99 1.90
C VAL A 37 -9.07 -13.08 2.20
N ASP A 38 -10.03 -13.27 1.30
CA ASP A 38 -11.05 -14.30 1.50
C ASP A 38 -10.48 -15.71 1.33
N ASN A 39 -11.04 -16.66 2.08
CA ASN A 39 -10.64 -18.06 2.00
C ASN A 39 -10.86 -18.63 0.59
N GLU A 40 -11.92 -18.24 -0.12
CA GLU A 40 -12.19 -18.71 -1.47
C GLU A 40 -11.08 -18.29 -2.46
N TYR A 41 -10.47 -17.12 -2.25
CA TYR A 41 -9.35 -16.66 -3.08
C TYR A 41 -8.07 -17.42 -2.76
N ILE A 42 -7.84 -17.72 -1.48
CA ILE A 42 -6.66 -18.46 -0.99
C ILE A 42 -6.74 -19.93 -1.44
N GLU A 43 -7.92 -20.55 -1.43
CA GLU A 43 -8.08 -21.97 -1.76
C GLU A 43 -8.02 -22.25 -3.28
N ASP A 44 -8.27 -21.23 -4.11
CA ASP A 44 -8.19 -21.38 -5.57
C ASP A 44 -6.73 -21.43 -6.06
N SER A 45 -6.32 -22.64 -6.44
CA SER A 45 -4.99 -22.94 -6.97
C SER A 45 -4.56 -22.09 -8.18
N PHE A 46 -5.50 -21.56 -8.96
CA PHE A 46 -5.18 -20.68 -10.09
C PHE A 46 -4.56 -19.36 -9.61
N ASN A 47 -5.11 -18.78 -8.54
CA ASN A 47 -4.60 -17.54 -7.95
C ASN A 47 -3.20 -17.72 -7.30
N LEU A 48 -2.87 -18.97 -6.95
CA LEU A 48 -1.62 -19.36 -6.30
C LEU A 48 -0.52 -19.82 -7.27
N TYR A 49 -0.77 -19.78 -8.58
CA TYR A 49 0.17 -20.26 -9.60
C TYR A 49 1.57 -19.64 -9.45
N GLY A 50 2.62 -20.45 -9.55
CA GLY A 50 4.02 -20.03 -9.40
C GLY A 50 4.53 -19.97 -7.95
N LEU A 51 3.70 -19.62 -6.96
CA LEU A 51 4.15 -19.51 -5.55
C LEU A 51 4.60 -20.85 -4.98
N LYS A 52 4.00 -21.95 -5.44
CA LYS A 52 4.34 -23.31 -5.00
C LYS A 52 5.80 -23.69 -5.26
N ASN A 53 6.44 -23.10 -6.28
CA ASN A 53 7.83 -23.37 -6.62
C ASN A 53 8.80 -22.47 -5.85
N GLU A 54 8.35 -21.32 -5.37
CA GLU A 54 9.17 -20.33 -4.68
C GLU A 54 9.20 -20.54 -3.16
N ILE A 55 8.13 -21.13 -2.59
CA ILE A 55 7.95 -21.24 -1.15
C ILE A 55 8.12 -22.71 -0.69
N PRO A 56 9.05 -23.00 0.25
CA PRO A 56 9.20 -24.33 0.81
C PRO A 56 7.98 -24.70 1.68
N ASN A 57 7.69 -25.99 1.81
CA ASN A 57 6.56 -26.50 2.62
C ASN A 57 5.20 -25.90 2.23
N PHE A 58 5.03 -25.46 0.98
CA PHE A 58 3.86 -24.71 0.51
C PHE A 58 2.51 -25.28 0.95
N ASN A 59 2.26 -26.58 0.75
CA ASN A 59 0.97 -27.20 1.11
C ASN A 59 0.71 -27.16 2.62
N HIS A 60 1.74 -27.32 3.43
CA HIS A 60 1.62 -27.25 4.89
C HIS A 60 1.36 -25.81 5.33
N LEU A 61 2.08 -24.84 4.77
CA LEU A 61 1.84 -23.41 5.04
C LEU A 61 0.44 -22.98 4.61
N LEU A 62 -0.04 -23.47 3.47
CA LEU A 62 -1.39 -23.22 2.98
C LEU A 62 -2.44 -23.74 3.98
N SER A 63 -2.25 -24.96 4.49
CA SER A 63 -3.11 -25.54 5.53
C SER A 63 -3.10 -24.74 6.84
N ILE A 64 -1.99 -24.09 7.19
CA ILE A 64 -1.91 -23.22 8.37
C ILE A 64 -2.75 -21.96 8.14
N ILE A 65 -2.58 -21.28 7.00
CA ILE A 65 -3.24 -20.00 6.76
C ILE A 65 -4.75 -20.14 6.50
N THR A 66 -5.22 -21.29 6.01
CA THR A 66 -6.66 -21.58 5.83
C THR A 66 -7.32 -22.14 7.10
N GLY A 67 -6.53 -22.53 8.10
CA GLY A 67 -7.01 -23.11 9.34
C GLY A 67 -7.45 -22.11 10.41
N ASP A 68 -7.61 -22.63 11.62
CA ASP A 68 -7.90 -21.86 12.82
C ASP A 68 -6.66 -21.09 13.33
N ALA A 69 -6.90 -20.07 14.14
CA ALA A 69 -5.85 -19.33 14.83
C ALA A 69 -5.00 -20.29 15.69
N PRO A 70 -3.68 -20.06 15.78
CA PRO A 70 -2.82 -20.90 16.60
C PRO A 70 -3.14 -20.72 18.08
N ASP A 71 -3.16 -21.81 18.84
CA ASP A 71 -3.16 -21.75 20.31
C ASP A 71 -1.84 -21.14 20.82
N ASP A 72 -1.83 -20.59 22.04
CA ASP A 72 -0.67 -19.89 22.63
C ASP A 72 0.64 -20.72 22.63
N GLU A 73 0.54 -22.05 22.70
CA GLU A 73 1.68 -22.98 22.57
C GLU A 73 2.16 -23.14 21.12
N HIS A 74 1.23 -23.13 20.17
CA HIS A 74 1.50 -23.26 18.72
C HIS A 74 1.94 -21.95 18.06
N ALA A 75 1.72 -20.80 18.71
CA ALA A 75 2.22 -19.50 18.25
C ALA A 75 3.76 -19.42 18.20
N LYS A 76 4.48 -20.38 18.81
CA LYS A 76 5.94 -20.52 18.71
C LYS A 76 6.43 -21.42 17.57
N ASN A 77 5.54 -21.85 16.67
CA ASN A 77 5.92 -22.70 15.54
C ASN A 77 6.99 -22.02 14.67
N SER A 78 8.03 -22.78 14.30
CA SER A 78 9.13 -22.30 13.44
C SER A 78 8.65 -21.80 12.07
N LEU A 79 7.45 -22.21 11.64
CA LEU A 79 6.85 -21.88 10.35
C LEU A 79 5.97 -20.62 10.35
N GLU A 80 5.75 -19.96 11.48
CA GLU A 80 4.86 -18.78 11.54
C GLU A 80 5.30 -17.69 10.54
N LYS A 81 6.61 -17.41 10.48
CA LYS A 81 7.18 -16.42 9.56
C LYS A 81 6.97 -16.79 8.10
N ASP A 82 7.07 -18.07 7.78
CA ASP A 82 6.88 -18.57 6.41
C ASP A 82 5.40 -18.54 6.02
N ALA A 83 4.48 -18.85 6.95
CA ALA A 83 3.04 -18.72 6.74
C ALA A 83 2.63 -17.25 6.52
N ILE A 84 3.16 -16.33 7.33
CA ILE A 84 2.97 -14.88 7.13
C ILE A 84 3.50 -14.43 5.77
N CYS A 85 4.68 -14.90 5.37
CA CYS A 85 5.27 -14.59 4.07
C CYS A 85 4.37 -15.07 2.93
N LEU A 86 3.92 -16.33 2.98
CA LEU A 86 3.01 -16.89 1.98
C LEU A 86 1.71 -16.11 1.89
N TYR A 87 1.02 -15.87 3.02
CA TYR A 87 -0.22 -15.09 3.04
C TYR A 87 -0.01 -13.69 2.45
N SER A 88 1.11 -13.04 2.77
CA SER A 88 1.39 -11.68 2.31
C SER A 88 1.73 -11.62 0.81
N LEU A 89 2.30 -12.68 0.24
CA LEU A 89 2.48 -12.82 -1.21
C LEU A 89 1.14 -13.06 -1.93
N ILE A 90 0.23 -13.83 -1.33
CA ILE A 90 -1.13 -13.99 -1.84
C ILE A 90 -1.87 -12.64 -1.80
N HIS A 91 -1.70 -11.89 -0.70
CA HIS A 91 -2.25 -10.54 -0.56
C HIS A 91 -1.79 -9.60 -1.69
N ALA A 92 -0.50 -9.59 -2.04
CA ALA A 92 0.03 -8.76 -3.13
C ALA A 92 -0.72 -8.99 -4.46
N ARG A 93 -1.12 -10.24 -4.73
CA ARG A 93 -1.95 -10.59 -5.89
C ARG A 93 -3.39 -10.14 -5.68
N PHE A 94 -3.97 -10.45 -4.52
CA PHE A 94 -5.37 -10.15 -4.20
C PHE A 94 -5.69 -8.66 -4.31
N ILE A 95 -4.81 -7.76 -3.84
CA ILE A 95 -5.07 -6.32 -3.86
C ILE A 95 -5.11 -5.70 -5.26
N THR A 96 -4.79 -6.46 -6.30
CA THR A 96 -4.95 -6.04 -7.71
C THR A 96 -6.28 -6.50 -8.32
N THR A 97 -7.03 -7.36 -7.62
CA THR A 97 -8.37 -7.79 -8.04
C THR A 97 -9.42 -6.70 -7.75
N PRO A 98 -10.59 -6.71 -8.41
CA PRO A 98 -11.65 -5.73 -8.12
C PRO A 98 -12.09 -5.72 -6.64
N LYS A 99 -12.15 -6.89 -6.00
CA LYS A 99 -12.52 -6.99 -4.57
C LYS A 99 -11.42 -6.46 -3.66
N GLY A 100 -10.17 -6.87 -3.89
CA GLY A 100 -9.03 -6.39 -3.11
C GLY A 100 -8.82 -4.87 -3.25
N LEU A 101 -8.97 -4.33 -4.46
CA LEU A 101 -8.93 -2.88 -4.72
C LEU A 101 -10.00 -2.14 -3.92
N SER A 102 -11.22 -2.67 -3.84
CA SER A 102 -12.29 -2.05 -3.05
C SER A 102 -11.96 -2.01 -1.55
N LEU A 103 -11.39 -3.08 -1.00
CA LEU A 103 -11.00 -3.12 0.42
C LEU A 103 -9.83 -2.16 0.70
N MET A 104 -8.84 -2.11 -0.19
CA MET A 104 -7.73 -1.16 -0.08
C MET A 104 -8.19 0.29 -0.22
N LYS A 105 -9.22 0.55 -1.03
CA LYS A 105 -9.84 1.88 -1.16
C LYS A 105 -10.44 2.34 0.17
N ASP A 106 -11.13 1.46 0.88
CA ASP A 106 -11.74 1.82 2.16
C ASP A 106 -10.66 2.22 3.19
N LYS A 107 -9.53 1.51 3.21
CA LYS A 107 -8.35 1.88 4.02
C LYS A 107 -7.70 3.20 3.57
N TYR A 108 -7.60 3.41 2.26
CA TYR A 108 -7.05 4.64 1.68
C TYR A 108 -7.87 5.87 2.09
N ILE A 109 -9.20 5.80 2.01
CA ILE A 109 -10.09 6.92 2.39
C ILE A 109 -9.93 7.26 3.88
N LYS A 110 -9.79 6.23 4.73
CA LYS A 110 -9.60 6.40 6.18
C LYS A 110 -8.22 6.97 6.55
N GLY A 111 -7.26 6.94 5.63
CA GLY A 111 -5.88 7.38 5.90
C GLY A 111 -5.04 6.33 6.62
N ASP A 112 -5.44 5.05 6.57
CA ASP A 112 -4.77 3.95 7.29
C ASP A 112 -3.32 3.73 6.82
N PHE A 113 -3.00 4.13 5.58
CA PHE A 113 -1.65 4.06 5.01
C PHE A 113 -0.78 5.27 5.36
N GLY A 114 -1.34 6.22 6.11
CA GLY A 114 -0.69 7.47 6.48
C GLY A 114 -0.81 8.55 5.42
N HIS A 115 0.11 9.51 5.50
CA HIS A 115 0.05 10.75 4.74
C HIS A 115 1.41 11.11 4.13
N CYS A 116 1.40 11.92 3.09
CA CYS A 116 2.60 12.33 2.38
C CYS A 116 3.53 13.16 3.28
N SER A 117 4.81 12.77 3.34
CA SER A 117 5.84 13.49 4.13
C SER A 117 6.13 14.90 3.60
N ARG A 118 5.73 15.22 2.36
CA ARG A 118 5.94 16.55 1.78
C ARG A 118 4.92 17.54 2.36
N VAL A 119 5.40 18.53 3.10
CA VAL A 119 4.59 19.60 3.71
C VAL A 119 3.60 20.23 2.71
N SER A 120 4.05 20.53 1.49
CA SER A 120 3.22 21.14 0.45
C SER A 120 2.13 20.24 -0.14
N CYS A 121 2.10 18.95 0.24
CA CYS A 121 0.99 18.04 -0.09
C CYS A 121 -0.12 18.06 0.98
N ALA A 122 0.01 18.89 2.03
CA ALA A 122 -1.04 19.12 3.02
C ALA A 122 -1.64 17.82 3.59
N GLN A 123 -0.77 16.89 4.03
CA GLN A 123 -1.18 15.59 4.59
C GLN A 123 -2.05 14.75 3.64
N HIS A 124 -1.80 14.78 2.33
CA HIS A 124 -2.53 13.94 1.38
C HIS A 124 -2.32 12.44 1.67
N ASN A 125 -3.40 11.65 1.63
CA ASN A 125 -3.37 10.21 1.84
C ASN A 125 -2.47 9.51 0.79
N VAL A 126 -1.76 8.48 1.23
CA VAL A 126 -0.79 7.74 0.39
C VAL A 126 -1.20 6.28 0.22
N LEU A 127 -0.56 5.59 -0.71
CA LEU A 127 -0.79 4.16 -0.99
C LEU A 127 0.49 3.37 -0.72
N PRO A 128 0.43 2.16 -0.15
CA PRO A 128 1.61 1.32 0.03
C PRO A 128 2.16 0.87 -1.33
N ILE A 129 3.48 0.77 -1.45
CA ILE A 129 4.16 0.33 -2.69
C ILE A 129 5.39 -0.51 -2.36
N GLY A 130 5.59 -1.59 -3.12
CA GLY A 130 6.85 -2.31 -3.19
C GLY A 130 7.79 -1.68 -4.20
N LEU A 131 9.08 -1.54 -3.87
CA LEU A 131 10.10 -1.16 -4.85
C LEU A 131 10.52 -2.35 -5.72
N PHE A 132 10.29 -3.56 -5.23
CA PHE A 132 10.61 -4.83 -5.86
C PHE A 132 9.48 -5.81 -5.57
N ASP A 133 9.27 -6.76 -6.48
CA ASP A 133 8.28 -7.83 -6.32
C ASP A 133 8.88 -9.07 -5.62
N GLN A 134 10.21 -9.12 -5.43
CA GLN A 134 10.87 -10.17 -4.65
C GLN A 134 11.00 -9.80 -3.17
N VAL A 135 10.70 -10.76 -2.31
CA VAL A 135 10.80 -10.62 -0.84
C VAL A 135 12.24 -10.44 -0.37
N LYS A 136 12.40 -9.86 0.82
CA LYS A 136 13.65 -9.63 1.57
C LYS A 136 14.61 -8.64 0.90
N ILE A 137 14.15 -7.88 -0.11
CA ILE A 137 14.96 -6.84 -0.75
C ILE A 137 14.76 -5.49 -0.07
N ALA A 138 13.52 -5.03 0.06
CA ALA A 138 13.20 -3.72 0.60
C ALA A 138 11.89 -3.75 1.37
N LYS A 139 11.81 -2.93 2.43
CA LYS A 139 10.56 -2.68 3.14
C LYS A 139 9.55 -1.99 2.24
N VAL A 140 8.28 -2.07 2.62
CA VAL A 140 7.20 -1.29 2.01
C VAL A 140 7.49 0.21 2.12
N HIS A 141 7.20 0.92 1.03
CA HIS A 141 7.24 2.37 0.95
C HIS A 141 5.82 2.90 0.72
N VAL A 142 5.66 4.22 0.68
CA VAL A 142 4.38 4.84 0.33
C VAL A 142 4.49 5.73 -0.89
N TYR A 143 3.57 5.58 -1.82
CA TYR A 143 3.40 6.41 -3.01
C TYR A 143 2.34 7.48 -2.75
N CYS A 144 2.67 8.74 -3.02
CA CYS A 144 1.72 9.85 -2.92
C CYS A 144 1.09 10.16 -4.29
N PRO A 145 -0.24 10.00 -4.45
CA PRO A 145 -0.94 10.36 -5.69
C PRO A 145 -0.84 11.85 -6.06
N LEU A 146 -0.60 12.74 -5.08
CA LEU A 146 -0.56 14.19 -5.30
C LEU A 146 0.77 14.71 -5.85
N CYS A 147 1.90 14.31 -5.28
CA CYS A 147 3.21 14.72 -5.82
C CYS A 147 3.83 13.68 -6.76
N GLN A 148 3.23 12.49 -6.86
CA GLN A 148 3.71 11.37 -7.68
C GLN A 148 5.15 10.99 -7.33
N GLU A 149 5.42 10.85 -6.03
CA GLU A 149 6.72 10.49 -5.47
C GLU A 149 6.55 9.39 -4.42
N ILE A 150 7.64 8.64 -4.18
CA ILE A 150 7.71 7.56 -3.21
C ILE A 150 8.47 8.02 -1.96
N TYR A 151 7.96 7.68 -0.79
CA TYR A 151 8.51 8.04 0.51
C TYR A 151 8.78 6.82 1.37
N LYS A 152 9.80 6.93 2.23
CA LYS A 152 10.05 5.96 3.29
C LYS A 152 9.05 6.15 4.42
N ILE A 153 8.66 5.04 5.04
CA ILE A 153 7.88 5.05 6.28
C ILE A 153 8.88 5.22 7.44
N HIS A 154 8.63 6.19 8.32
CA HIS A 154 9.51 6.50 9.45
C HIS A 154 9.17 5.73 10.73
N ASP A 155 8.07 4.97 10.74
CA ASP A 155 7.69 4.15 11.89
C ASP A 155 8.43 2.80 11.88
N ASP A 156 9.41 2.67 12.78
CA ASP A 156 10.20 1.45 12.94
C ASP A 156 9.36 0.23 13.39
N LYS A 157 8.14 0.44 13.91
CA LYS A 157 7.23 -0.62 14.30
C LYS A 157 6.60 -1.34 13.10
N ILE A 158 6.61 -0.72 11.93
CA ILE A 158 6.09 -1.30 10.68
C ILE A 158 7.25 -1.97 9.94
N TYR A 159 7.49 -3.24 10.22
CA TYR A 159 8.37 -4.09 9.41
C TYR A 159 7.52 -4.96 8.47
N LEU A 160 7.18 -4.40 7.30
CA LEU A 160 6.53 -5.13 6.21
C LEU A 160 7.42 -5.09 4.97
N ASP A 161 7.48 -6.22 4.27
CA ASP A 161 8.18 -6.31 3.00
C ASP A 161 7.40 -5.59 1.89
N GLY A 162 8.09 -4.89 1.00
CA GLY A 162 7.46 -4.20 -0.12
C GLY A 162 6.80 -5.17 -1.11
N ALA A 163 7.34 -6.38 -1.27
CA ALA A 163 6.81 -7.39 -2.16
C ALA A 163 5.37 -7.83 -1.79
N PHE A 164 4.94 -7.59 -0.54
CA PHE A 164 3.58 -7.89 -0.08
C PHE A 164 2.50 -6.96 -0.65
N PHE A 165 2.93 -5.89 -1.32
CA PHE A 165 2.07 -4.95 -2.04
C PHE A 165 2.39 -4.91 -3.54
N GLY A 166 3.64 -5.23 -3.89
CA GLY A 166 4.13 -5.21 -5.26
C GLY A 166 4.34 -3.80 -5.81
N THR A 167 4.98 -3.75 -6.97
CA THR A 167 5.35 -2.50 -7.67
C THR A 167 4.17 -1.82 -8.35
N SER A 168 3.14 -2.59 -8.71
CA SER A 168 2.07 -2.14 -9.59
C SER A 168 0.81 -1.65 -8.87
N PHE A 169 0.60 -2.04 -7.60
CA PHE A 169 -0.66 -1.83 -6.89
C PHE A 169 -1.15 -0.37 -6.90
N PRO A 170 -0.36 0.66 -6.52
CA PRO A 170 -0.86 2.04 -6.51
C PRO A 170 -1.30 2.53 -7.89
N HIS A 171 -0.63 2.06 -8.94
CA HIS A 171 -0.91 2.49 -10.31
C HIS A 171 -2.20 1.86 -10.83
N ILE A 172 -2.42 0.56 -10.57
CA ILE A 172 -3.68 -0.13 -10.88
C ILE A 172 -4.84 0.50 -10.09
N PHE A 173 -4.61 0.80 -8.81
CA PHE A 173 -5.59 1.46 -7.95
C PHE A 173 -6.03 2.81 -8.54
N LEU A 174 -5.07 3.64 -8.94
CA LEU A 174 -5.33 4.98 -9.48
C LEU A 174 -5.93 4.98 -10.89
N GLN A 175 -5.65 3.94 -11.69
CA GLN A 175 -6.35 3.70 -12.96
C GLN A 175 -7.80 3.27 -12.74
N THR A 176 -8.06 2.43 -11.73
CA THR A 176 -9.41 1.95 -11.39
C THR A 176 -10.26 3.04 -10.74
N TYR A 177 -9.65 3.87 -9.89
CA TYR A 177 -10.31 4.95 -9.17
C TYR A 177 -9.69 6.32 -9.52
N PRO A 178 -9.93 6.82 -10.75
CA PRO A 178 -9.30 8.05 -11.25
C PRO A 178 -9.67 9.30 -10.45
N TYR A 179 -10.74 9.29 -9.64
CA TYR A 179 -11.09 10.39 -8.75
C TYR A 179 -10.03 10.67 -7.67
N TYR A 180 -9.28 9.64 -7.26
CA TYR A 180 -8.16 9.80 -6.31
C TYR A 180 -6.85 10.16 -7.02
N SER A 181 -6.80 10.02 -8.34
CA SER A 181 -5.73 10.59 -9.16
C SER A 181 -5.93 12.10 -9.27
N THR A 182 -5.09 12.87 -8.59
CA THR A 182 -5.19 14.33 -8.63
C THR A 182 -4.32 14.90 -9.75
N LEU A 183 -4.96 15.56 -10.71
CA LEU A 183 -4.29 16.45 -11.68
C LEU A 183 -3.96 17.82 -11.06
N LYS A 184 -4.34 18.07 -9.80
CA LYS A 184 -3.98 19.30 -9.11
C LYS A 184 -2.46 19.32 -8.95
N THR A 185 -1.84 20.39 -9.43
CA THR A 185 -0.43 20.65 -9.19
C THR A 185 -0.24 20.90 -7.69
N PRO A 186 0.61 20.14 -6.99
CA PRO A 186 0.87 20.43 -5.60
C PRO A 186 1.57 21.78 -5.46
N SER A 187 1.34 22.45 -4.34
CA SER A 187 2.12 23.64 -4.00
C SER A 187 3.61 23.29 -3.91
N TYR A 188 4.47 24.29 -4.08
CA TYR A 188 5.91 24.13 -4.03
C TYR A 188 6.55 25.26 -3.23
N CYS A 189 7.63 24.94 -2.52
CA CYS A 189 8.37 25.90 -1.72
C CYS A 189 9.28 26.72 -2.63
N THR A 190 9.01 28.02 -2.77
CA THR A 190 9.89 28.92 -3.49
C THR A 190 11.08 29.29 -2.60
N SER A 191 12.29 28.96 -3.03
CA SER A 191 13.50 29.36 -2.32
C SER A 191 13.68 30.87 -2.35
N LYS A 192 13.75 31.49 -1.17
CA LYS A 192 13.96 32.92 -0.98
C LYS A 192 15.11 33.17 -0.01
N ILE A 193 15.95 34.16 -0.31
CA ILE A 193 17.02 34.67 0.55
C ILE A 193 16.69 36.13 0.84
N PHE A 194 16.48 36.49 2.11
CA PHE A 194 16.05 37.83 2.54
C PHE A 194 14.82 38.37 1.77
N GLY A 195 13.88 37.49 1.42
CA GLY A 195 12.68 37.83 0.65
C GLY A 195 12.86 37.83 -0.87
N PHE A 196 14.09 37.83 -1.37
CA PHE A 196 14.40 37.76 -2.80
C PHE A 196 14.41 36.32 -3.28
N SER A 197 13.80 36.05 -4.44
CA SER A 197 13.80 34.70 -5.03
C SER A 197 15.21 34.33 -5.50
N VAL A 198 15.64 33.11 -5.20
CA VAL A 198 16.96 32.62 -5.61
C VAL A 198 16.98 32.42 -7.12
N TYR A 199 17.96 33.04 -7.79
CA TYR A 199 18.14 32.90 -9.23
C TYR A 199 18.49 31.46 -9.60
N HIS A 200 17.87 30.92 -10.66
CA HIS A 200 18.11 29.58 -11.18
C HIS A 200 17.83 28.40 -10.22
N ASN A 201 17.09 28.62 -9.14
CA ASN A 201 16.67 27.54 -8.26
C ASN A 201 15.22 27.13 -8.58
N TYR A 202 15.06 25.94 -9.17
CA TYR A 202 13.77 25.40 -9.57
C TYR A 202 13.46 24.14 -8.77
N THR A 203 12.24 24.05 -8.25
CA THR A 203 11.83 22.86 -7.52
C THR A 203 11.53 21.70 -8.47
N ARG A 204 11.67 20.46 -7.98
CA ARG A 204 11.27 19.25 -8.73
C ARG A 204 9.82 19.33 -9.19
N THR A 205 8.92 19.88 -8.37
CA THR A 205 7.51 20.06 -8.72
C THR A 205 7.32 20.98 -9.91
N GLU A 206 7.99 22.12 -9.94
CA GLU A 206 7.90 23.02 -11.10
C GLU A 206 8.41 22.36 -12.39
N TYR A 207 9.47 21.55 -12.31
CA TYR A 207 9.96 20.79 -13.46
C TYR A 207 8.89 19.81 -14.00
N LYS A 208 8.27 19.03 -13.10
CA LYS A 208 7.19 18.09 -13.45
C LYS A 208 5.99 18.79 -14.10
N ILE A 209 5.59 19.96 -13.57
CA ILE A 209 4.52 20.79 -14.16
C ILE A 209 4.90 21.24 -15.57
N ALA A 210 6.13 21.74 -15.76
CA ALA A 210 6.60 22.22 -17.06
C ALA A 210 6.70 21.11 -18.11
N LYS A 211 7.04 19.87 -17.70
CA LYS A 211 7.02 18.70 -18.60
C LYS A 211 5.60 18.22 -18.92
N GLY A 212 4.63 18.51 -18.06
CA GLY A 212 3.21 18.19 -18.27
C GLY A 212 2.73 16.95 -17.53
N GLU A 213 3.47 16.50 -16.51
CA GLU A 213 3.12 15.33 -15.69
C GLU A 213 1.81 15.53 -14.90
N PHE A 214 1.42 16.79 -14.66
CA PHE A 214 0.14 17.15 -14.03
C PHE A 214 -0.93 17.59 -15.04
N GLY A 215 -0.78 17.20 -16.31
CA GLY A 215 -1.72 17.49 -17.39
C GLY A 215 -1.45 18.77 -18.16
N LYS A 216 -2.02 18.84 -19.37
CA LYS A 216 -1.79 19.91 -20.36
C LYS A 216 -2.21 21.29 -19.85
N ILE A 217 -3.38 21.39 -19.22
CA ILE A 217 -3.91 22.67 -18.70
C ILE A 217 -2.98 23.26 -17.63
N SER A 218 -2.53 22.41 -16.70
CA SER A 218 -1.58 22.79 -15.64
C SER A 218 -0.26 23.31 -16.21
N LYS A 219 0.28 22.59 -17.21
CA LYS A 219 1.49 23.00 -17.94
C LYS A 219 1.31 24.36 -18.63
N ASP A 220 0.24 24.54 -19.40
CA ASP A 220 0.01 25.76 -20.16
C ASP A 220 -0.16 26.97 -19.25
N ASN A 221 -0.90 26.83 -18.16
CA ASN A 221 -1.06 27.87 -17.14
C ASN A 221 0.26 28.20 -16.44
N PHE A 222 1.08 27.20 -16.14
CA PHE A 222 2.38 27.38 -15.51
C PHE A 222 3.37 28.10 -16.43
N LEU A 223 3.45 27.70 -17.70
CA LEU A 223 4.35 28.30 -18.70
C LEU A 223 3.95 29.75 -19.04
N LYS A 224 2.64 30.06 -19.06
CA LYS A 224 2.14 31.43 -19.21
C LYS A 224 2.61 32.34 -18.07
N LYS A 225 2.57 31.86 -16.83
CA LYS A 225 3.03 32.61 -15.65
C LYS A 225 4.55 32.66 -15.54
N ASN A 226 5.25 31.65 -16.07
CA ASN A 226 6.71 31.49 -15.93
C ASN A 226 7.39 31.32 -17.30
N PRO A 227 7.42 32.35 -18.16
CA PRO A 227 7.92 32.23 -19.55
C PRO A 227 9.41 31.83 -19.64
N LYS A 228 10.17 31.99 -18.56
CA LYS A 228 11.58 31.56 -18.47
C LYS A 228 11.74 30.04 -18.66
N TYR A 229 10.76 29.23 -18.25
CA TYR A 229 10.80 27.77 -18.43
C TYR A 229 10.72 27.35 -19.90
N LEU A 230 10.00 28.10 -20.73
CA LEU A 230 9.87 27.82 -22.16
C LEU A 230 11.24 27.89 -22.87
N LYS A 231 12.07 28.87 -22.48
CA LYS A 231 13.43 29.02 -23.01
C LYS A 231 14.33 27.85 -22.61
N LYS A 232 14.18 27.33 -21.39
CA LYS A 232 14.96 26.19 -20.88
C LYS A 232 14.53 24.86 -21.53
N LEU A 233 13.23 24.58 -21.63
CA LEU A 233 12.73 23.36 -22.30
C LEU A 233 13.23 23.28 -23.74
N LYS A 234 13.18 24.39 -24.48
CA LYS A 234 13.73 24.47 -25.84
C LYS A 234 15.24 24.19 -25.89
N LYS A 235 16.00 24.66 -24.90
CA LYS A 235 17.46 24.42 -24.81
C LYS A 235 17.79 22.95 -24.51
N GLU A 236 17.05 22.30 -23.59
CA GLU A 236 17.21 20.87 -23.29
C GLU A 236 16.79 19.98 -24.47
N GLU A 237 15.71 20.32 -25.18
CA GLU A 237 15.26 19.58 -26.37
C GLU A 237 16.25 19.69 -27.55
N LEU A 238 17.03 20.78 -27.64
CA LEU A 238 18.16 20.87 -28.58
C LEU A 238 19.31 19.95 -28.16
N GLN A 239 19.66 19.93 -26.87
CA GLN A 239 20.79 19.14 -26.38
C GLN A 239 20.57 17.61 -26.45
N ILE A 240 19.32 17.14 -26.44
CA ILE A 240 18.98 15.72 -26.61
C ILE A 240 19.03 15.28 -28.08
N LYS A 241 18.96 16.22 -29.04
CA LYS A 241 19.04 15.91 -30.48
C LYS A 241 20.47 15.83 -31.00
N ASP A 242 21.43 16.32 -30.22
CA ASP A 242 22.85 16.34 -30.55
C ASP A 242 23.66 15.21 -29.86
N ALA A 243 22.96 14.21 -29.28
CA ALA A 243 23.53 13.01 -28.66
C ALA A 243 22.88 11.75 -29.24
#